data_AF-A0A2U9IJR3-F1
#
_entry.id   AF-A0A2U9IJR3-F1
#
_cell.length_a   1.000
_cell.length_b   1.000
_cell.length_c   1.000
_cell.angle_alpha   90.00
_cell.angle_beta   90.00
_cell.angle_gamma   90.00
#
_symmetry.space_group_name_H-M   'P 1'
#
loop_
_entity.id
_entity.type
_entity.pdbx_description
1 polymer ?
#
loop_
_entity_poly.entity_id
_entity_poly.type
_entity_poly.pdbx_seq_one_letter_code
_entity_poly.pdbx_strand_id
1 'polypeptide(L)'
;MTKYCPRCGTPNPDDAKFCMSCGFDFSTLQQPASMPPSQPPIPTSQQPTNQPYQPMPNIQFNTLIPKLTMIGGLLFSIAFILIPIAMILEFSISDIKFGGKSAAIGGVLAGDYIIYLIIGLFALFTSIRRSISSSVIFILGILGFLYMILLGVDAFIAGSSSIGTGIEAVIAGVFILVGIIMSKSNFITTKFIGISIGLVGGILYFLSVSSFYIFTDLAGLLTANSYYYLGFTTMILIAITLYIQPFVRYSKVVDIINKLILNVAYLLFGIGVLVLGAVLVSQGIPSTAGLPSYVAGGEYTMLAAAAIDIPAGVLLLISSIFLMIDSISKITKSFNAGNYASQQYPR
;
A
#
# COMPACT_ATOMS: atom_id res chain seq x y z
N MET A 1 25.16 -29.36 34.17
CA MET A 1 24.52 -30.01 33.01
C MET A 1 23.59 -28.97 32.36
N THR A 2 22.90 -29.32 31.29
CA THR A 2 22.01 -28.41 30.56
C THR A 2 20.63 -29.03 30.55
N LYS A 3 19.61 -28.29 31.00
CA LYS A 3 18.21 -28.73 30.92
C LYS A 3 17.51 -28.09 29.74
N TYR A 4 16.56 -28.80 29.15
CA TYR A 4 15.80 -28.33 28.00
C TYR A 4 14.40 -27.88 28.43
N CYS A 5 13.97 -26.71 27.96
CA CYS A 5 12.64 -26.21 28.29
C CYS A 5 11.55 -27.08 27.64
N PRO A 6 10.58 -27.63 28.42
CA PRO A 6 9.53 -28.49 27.87
C PRO A 6 8.54 -27.75 26.96
N ARG A 7 8.50 -26.40 27.01
CA ARG A 7 7.63 -25.59 26.15
C ARG A 7 8.23 -25.23 24.79
N CYS A 8 9.54 -25.02 24.70
CA CYS A 8 10.16 -24.46 23.50
C CYS A 8 11.47 -25.13 23.06
N GLY A 9 11.98 -26.10 23.82
CA GLY A 9 13.20 -26.84 23.47
C GLY A 9 14.51 -26.06 23.62
N THR A 10 14.50 -24.82 24.13
CA THR A 10 15.74 -24.05 24.34
C THR A 10 16.59 -24.67 25.47
N PRO A 11 17.91 -24.85 25.26
CA PRO A 11 18.83 -25.27 26.32
C PRO A 11 19.00 -24.16 27.35
N ASN A 12 18.89 -24.50 28.63
CA ASN A 12 19.02 -23.58 29.75
C ASN A 12 20.03 -24.13 30.77
N PRO A 13 20.73 -23.25 31.53
CA PRO A 13 21.49 -23.64 32.71
C PRO A 13 20.64 -24.46 33.69
N ASP A 14 21.23 -25.44 34.38
CA ASP A 14 20.47 -26.29 35.33
C ASP A 14 19.83 -25.49 36.46
N ASP A 15 20.49 -24.42 36.91
CA ASP A 15 20.06 -23.50 37.97
C ASP A 15 19.07 -22.43 37.50
N ALA A 16 18.75 -22.36 36.20
CA ALA A 16 17.81 -21.40 35.67
C ALA A 16 16.39 -21.61 36.25
N LYS A 17 15.84 -20.63 36.98
CA LYS A 17 14.43 -20.68 37.43
C LYS A 17 13.44 -20.54 36.28
N PHE A 18 13.79 -19.75 35.26
CA PHE A 18 12.94 -19.48 34.09
C PHE A 18 13.68 -19.79 32.79
N CYS A 19 12.94 -20.16 31.74
CA CYS A 19 13.50 -20.33 30.40
C CYS A 19 13.92 -18.99 29.80
N MET A 20 15.16 -18.87 29.33
CA MET A 20 15.71 -17.64 28.74
C MET A 20 15.05 -17.23 27.41
N SER A 21 14.34 -18.14 26.74
CA SER A 21 13.67 -17.88 25.46
C SER A 21 12.18 -17.58 25.62
N CYS A 22 11.46 -18.39 26.41
CA CYS A 22 10.00 -18.30 26.51
C CYS A 22 9.46 -17.96 27.91
N GLY A 23 10.31 -17.81 28.92
CA GLY A 23 9.91 -17.43 30.28
C GLY A 23 9.24 -18.54 31.11
N PHE A 24 9.24 -19.80 30.66
CA PHE A 24 8.65 -20.92 31.40
C PHE A 24 9.33 -21.15 32.77
N ASP A 25 8.55 -21.25 33.84
CA ASP A 25 9.02 -21.48 35.22
C ASP A 25 9.27 -22.98 35.47
N PHE A 26 10.50 -23.33 35.82
CA PHE A 26 10.88 -24.72 36.08
C PHE A 26 10.49 -25.22 37.47
N SER A 27 10.12 -24.34 38.40
CA SER A 27 9.72 -24.74 39.76
C SER A 27 8.42 -25.56 39.79
N THR A 28 7.56 -25.42 38.77
CA THR A 28 6.30 -26.16 38.67
C THR A 28 6.50 -27.66 38.40
N LEU A 29 7.70 -28.07 37.96
CA LEU A 29 8.01 -29.49 37.72
C LEU A 29 8.36 -30.25 39.00
N GLN A 30 8.55 -29.55 40.12
CA GLN A 30 9.13 -30.10 41.34
C GLN A 30 8.11 -30.44 42.43
N GLN A 31 6.82 -30.52 42.10
CA GLN A 31 5.79 -30.86 43.08
C GLN A 31 5.36 -32.33 42.95
N PRO A 32 5.96 -33.27 43.71
CA PRO A 32 5.36 -34.58 43.92
C PRO A 32 4.05 -34.38 44.69
N ALA A 33 2.96 -34.84 44.10
CA ALA A 33 1.62 -34.75 44.67
C ALA A 33 1.55 -35.55 45.99
N SER A 34 1.59 -34.86 47.13
CA SER A 34 1.10 -35.41 48.39
C SER A 34 -0.43 -35.38 48.36
N MET A 35 -1.07 -36.55 48.23
CA MET A 35 -2.52 -36.71 48.26
C MET A 35 -3.09 -36.20 49.61
N PRO A 36 -4.07 -35.28 49.63
CA PRO A 36 -4.79 -34.92 50.85
C PRO A 36 -5.81 -35.99 51.27
N PRO A 37 -6.12 -36.12 52.57
CA PRO A 37 -7.14 -37.05 53.05
C PRO A 37 -8.55 -36.59 52.64
N SER A 38 -9.37 -37.59 52.31
CA SER A 38 -10.77 -37.50 51.88
C SER A 38 -11.66 -36.67 52.82
N GLN A 39 -12.18 -35.55 52.31
CA GLN A 39 -13.29 -34.81 52.91
C GLN A 39 -14.66 -35.34 52.46
N PRO A 40 -15.69 -35.26 53.33
CA PRO A 40 -17.06 -35.69 53.04
C PRO A 40 -17.76 -34.83 51.97
N PRO A 41 -18.77 -35.39 51.27
CA PRO A 41 -19.33 -34.81 50.06
C PRO A 41 -20.18 -33.56 50.35
N ILE A 42 -19.80 -32.45 49.74
CA ILE A 42 -20.55 -31.18 49.77
C ILE A 42 -21.63 -31.22 48.67
N PRO A 43 -22.85 -30.71 48.91
CA PRO A 43 -23.91 -30.67 47.92
C PRO A 43 -23.50 -29.85 46.69
N THR A 44 -23.62 -30.49 45.53
CA THR A 44 -23.36 -29.96 44.19
C THR A 44 -24.34 -28.83 43.86
N SER A 45 -23.98 -27.59 44.18
CA SER A 45 -24.54 -26.42 43.49
C SER A 45 -24.13 -26.51 42.03
N GLN A 46 -25.12 -26.53 41.14
CA GLN A 46 -24.99 -26.64 39.69
C GLN A 46 -23.95 -25.65 39.16
N GLN A 47 -22.77 -26.17 38.86
CA GLN A 47 -21.74 -25.45 38.15
C GLN A 47 -22.28 -25.18 36.73
N PRO A 48 -22.19 -23.95 36.20
CA PRO A 48 -22.51 -23.69 34.80
C PRO A 48 -21.72 -24.68 33.96
N THR A 49 -22.43 -25.45 33.14
CA THR A 49 -21.82 -26.39 32.21
C THR A 49 -20.87 -25.60 31.30
N ASN A 50 -19.57 -25.72 31.58
CA ASN A 50 -18.50 -25.30 30.70
C ASN A 50 -18.69 -26.07 29.38
N GLN A 51 -19.49 -25.52 28.47
CA GLN A 51 -19.50 -26.00 27.10
C GLN A 51 -18.07 -25.85 26.59
N PRO A 52 -17.42 -26.93 26.13
CA PRO A 52 -16.10 -26.83 25.53
C PRO A 52 -16.22 -25.85 24.38
N TYR A 53 -15.56 -24.71 24.51
CA TYR A 53 -15.48 -23.71 23.44
C TYR A 53 -14.95 -24.44 22.21
N GLN A 54 -15.86 -24.75 21.28
CA GLN A 54 -15.50 -25.30 19.98
C GLN A 54 -14.63 -24.21 19.34
N PRO A 55 -13.33 -24.45 19.13
CA PRO A 55 -12.50 -23.47 18.46
C PRO A 55 -13.15 -23.20 17.12
N MET A 56 -13.56 -21.95 16.89
CA MET A 56 -14.09 -21.53 15.59
C MET A 56 -13.16 -22.06 14.49
N PRO A 57 -13.71 -22.66 13.42
CA PRO A 57 -12.91 -23.23 12.35
C PRO A 57 -11.85 -22.21 11.95
N ASN A 58 -10.59 -22.58 12.07
CA ASN A 58 -9.47 -21.73 11.69
C ASN A 58 -9.44 -21.66 10.17
N ILE A 59 -10.32 -20.84 9.59
CA ILE A 59 -10.34 -20.54 8.16
C ILE A 59 -8.91 -20.09 7.82
N GLN A 60 -8.27 -20.79 6.88
CA GLN A 60 -6.87 -20.59 6.51
C GLN A 60 -6.66 -19.29 5.72
N PHE A 61 -7.08 -18.14 6.25
CA PHE A 61 -6.95 -16.83 5.61
C PHE A 61 -5.49 -16.52 5.23
N ASN A 62 -4.53 -17.02 6.00
CA ASN A 62 -3.11 -16.83 5.76
C ASN A 62 -2.62 -17.45 4.43
N THR A 63 -3.32 -18.44 3.87
CA THR A 63 -2.93 -19.04 2.58
C THR A 63 -3.63 -18.35 1.40
N LEU A 64 -4.81 -17.76 1.64
CA LEU A 64 -5.62 -17.12 0.59
C LEU A 64 -5.15 -15.69 0.29
N ILE A 65 -4.92 -14.88 1.33
CA ILE A 65 -4.49 -13.47 1.21
C ILE A 65 -3.30 -13.29 0.25
N PRO A 66 -2.15 -13.99 0.40
CA PRO A 66 -0.99 -13.75 -0.46
C PRO A 66 -1.24 -14.11 -1.93
N LYS A 67 -2.21 -15.00 -2.21
CA LYS A 67 -2.59 -15.35 -3.59
C LYS A 67 -3.45 -14.26 -4.21
N LEU A 68 -4.45 -13.76 -3.48
CA LEU A 68 -5.31 -12.68 -3.97
C LEU A 68 -4.54 -11.38 -4.18
N THR A 69 -3.66 -11.01 -3.23
CA THR A 69 -2.82 -9.81 -3.37
C THR A 69 -1.90 -9.91 -4.57
N MET A 70 -1.38 -11.12 -4.86
CA MET A 70 -0.51 -11.34 -6.01
C MET A 70 -1.27 -11.19 -7.33
N ILE A 71 -2.45 -11.80 -7.44
CA ILE A 71 -3.28 -11.70 -8.66
C ILE A 71 -3.75 -10.26 -8.86
N GLY A 72 -4.24 -9.60 -7.81
CA GLY A 72 -4.66 -8.20 -7.87
C GLY A 72 -3.52 -7.27 -8.27
N GLY A 73 -2.33 -7.44 -7.68
CA GLY A 73 -1.14 -6.67 -8.03
C GLY A 73 -0.68 -6.91 -9.47
N LEU A 74 -0.77 -8.15 -9.97
CA LEU A 74 -0.46 -8.49 -11.36
C LEU A 74 -1.41 -7.79 -12.34
N LEU A 75 -2.73 -7.91 -12.13
CA LEU A 75 -3.73 -7.28 -12.99
C LEU A 75 -3.57 -5.76 -13.02
N PHE A 76 -3.39 -5.15 -11.84
CA PHE A 76 -3.14 -3.72 -11.73
C PHE A 76 -1.88 -3.31 -12.51
N SER A 77 -0.79 -4.07 -12.37
CA SER A 77 0.46 -3.78 -13.08
C SER A 77 0.31 -3.90 -14.60
N ILE A 78 -0.51 -4.85 -15.08
CA ILE A 78 -0.81 -5.00 -16.51
C ILE A 78 -1.60 -3.79 -17.01
N ALA A 79 -2.65 -3.36 -16.30
CA ALA A 79 -3.40 -2.15 -16.67
C ALA A 79 -2.48 -0.91 -16.71
N PHE A 80 -1.61 -0.77 -15.70
CA PHE A 80 -0.65 0.33 -15.62
C PHE A 80 0.38 0.35 -16.77
N ILE A 81 0.65 -0.79 -17.40
CA ILE A 81 1.50 -0.91 -18.60
C ILE A 81 0.71 -0.60 -19.88
N LEU A 82 -0.56 -1.00 -19.93
CA LEU A 82 -1.41 -0.79 -21.12
C LEU A 82 -1.78 0.68 -21.31
N ILE A 83 -2.01 1.44 -20.23
CA ILE A 83 -2.32 2.87 -20.28
C ILE A 83 -1.24 3.68 -21.05
N PRO A 84 0.06 3.65 -20.69
CA PRO A 84 1.06 4.39 -21.44
C PRO A 84 1.24 3.88 -22.87
N ILE A 85 1.03 2.57 -23.12
CA ILE A 85 1.07 2.05 -24.48
C ILE A 85 -0.06 2.68 -25.31
N ALA A 86 -1.28 2.74 -24.77
CA ALA A 86 -2.42 3.40 -25.41
C ALA A 86 -2.08 4.87 -25.73
N MET A 87 -1.59 5.59 -24.73
CA MET A 87 -1.21 7.00 -24.86
C MET A 87 -0.10 7.22 -25.90
N ILE A 88 0.94 6.37 -25.91
CA ILE A 88 2.01 6.44 -26.92
C ILE A 88 1.44 6.21 -28.33
N LEU A 89 0.53 5.25 -28.50
CA LEU A 89 -0.10 4.96 -29.78
C LEU A 89 -0.98 6.11 -30.27
N GLU A 90 -1.69 6.78 -29.37
CA GLU A 90 -2.49 7.98 -29.68
C GLU A 90 -1.59 9.17 -30.06
N PHE A 91 -0.48 9.36 -29.34
CA PHE A 91 0.35 10.56 -29.47
C PHE A 91 1.39 10.53 -30.60
N SER A 92 1.87 9.33 -30.98
CA SER A 92 3.10 9.21 -31.79
C SER A 92 3.06 9.79 -33.20
N ILE A 93 1.92 10.26 -33.74
CA ILE A 93 1.86 10.64 -35.17
C ILE A 93 1.04 11.91 -35.47
N SER A 94 0.07 12.31 -34.65
CA SER A 94 -0.71 13.54 -34.89
C SER A 94 0.14 14.79 -34.76
N ASP A 95 0.94 14.90 -33.69
CA ASP A 95 1.62 16.16 -33.35
C ASP A 95 3.02 16.31 -33.95
N ILE A 96 3.70 15.20 -34.26
CA ILE A 96 5.04 15.22 -34.86
C ILE A 96 5.01 15.77 -36.31
N LYS A 97 3.87 15.65 -37.00
CA LYS A 97 3.70 16.19 -38.36
C LYS A 97 3.53 17.71 -38.38
N PHE A 98 3.05 18.29 -37.28
CA PHE A 98 2.97 19.73 -37.12
C PHE A 98 4.26 20.20 -36.46
N GLY A 99 5.24 20.62 -37.27
CA GLY A 99 6.49 21.20 -36.75
C GLY A 99 6.24 22.41 -35.83
N GLY A 100 7.25 22.80 -35.06
CA GLY A 100 7.15 23.92 -34.11
C GLY A 100 6.77 23.46 -32.69
N LYS A 101 5.91 24.23 -32.01
CA LYS A 101 5.56 24.00 -30.59
C LYS A 101 4.85 22.66 -30.35
N SER A 102 4.00 22.23 -31.28
CA SER A 102 3.29 20.94 -31.22
C SER A 102 4.24 19.75 -31.23
N ALA A 103 5.30 19.79 -32.04
CA ALA A 103 6.32 18.74 -32.03
C ALA A 103 7.11 18.68 -30.71
N ALA A 104 7.31 19.83 -30.05
CA ALA A 104 7.98 19.88 -28.75
C ALA A 104 7.11 19.30 -27.62
N ILE A 105 5.82 19.66 -27.57
CA ILE A 105 4.80 19.04 -26.69
C ILE A 105 4.72 17.53 -26.97
N GLY A 106 4.63 17.18 -28.26
CA GLY A 106 4.87 15.88 -28.88
C GLY A 106 5.91 15.03 -28.16
N GLY A 107 7.15 15.51 -28.20
CA GLY A 107 8.30 14.82 -27.64
C GLY A 107 8.30 14.71 -26.12
N VAL A 108 7.81 15.74 -25.41
CA VAL A 108 7.78 15.74 -23.94
C VAL A 108 6.77 14.72 -23.42
N LEU A 109 5.55 14.70 -23.95
CA LEU A 109 4.51 13.74 -23.57
C LEU A 109 4.90 12.31 -23.95
N ALA A 110 5.53 12.10 -25.11
CA ALA A 110 6.09 10.79 -25.45
C ALA A 110 7.13 10.33 -24.40
N GLY A 111 8.01 11.23 -23.97
CA GLY A 111 8.94 10.96 -22.87
C GLY A 111 8.23 10.62 -21.56
N ASP A 112 7.15 11.33 -21.24
CA ASP A 112 6.34 11.13 -20.05
C ASP A 112 5.71 9.73 -20.01
N TYR A 113 5.10 9.31 -21.11
CA TYR A 113 4.51 7.99 -21.23
C TYR A 113 5.55 6.86 -21.22
N ILE A 114 6.75 7.08 -21.75
CA ILE A 114 7.86 6.12 -21.65
C ILE A 114 8.27 5.94 -20.18
N ILE A 115 8.38 7.02 -19.41
CA ILE A 115 8.70 6.93 -17.98
C ILE A 115 7.58 6.20 -17.24
N TYR A 116 6.32 6.52 -17.54
CA TYR A 116 5.16 5.85 -16.94
C TYR A 116 5.13 4.35 -17.25
N LEU A 117 5.48 3.95 -18.49
CA LEU A 117 5.66 2.56 -18.89
C LEU A 117 6.74 1.85 -18.06
N ILE A 118 7.89 2.51 -17.88
CA ILE A 118 8.98 1.96 -17.06
C ILE A 118 8.53 1.76 -15.61
N ILE A 119 7.80 2.74 -15.04
CA ILE A 119 7.20 2.61 -13.70
C ILE A 119 6.26 1.39 -13.64
N GLY A 120 5.40 1.20 -14.64
CA GLY A 120 4.52 0.03 -14.74
C GLY A 120 5.26 -1.30 -14.81
N LEU A 121 6.36 -1.38 -15.57
CA LEU A 121 7.20 -2.57 -15.64
C LEU A 121 7.87 -2.88 -14.29
N PHE A 122 8.33 -1.86 -13.57
CA PHE A 122 8.85 -2.04 -12.21
C PHE A 122 7.75 -2.51 -11.24
N ALA A 123 6.55 -1.93 -11.32
CA ALA A 123 5.40 -2.38 -10.53
C ALA A 123 5.07 -3.85 -10.79
N LEU A 124 5.05 -4.28 -12.05
CA LEU A 124 4.86 -5.68 -12.44
C LEU A 124 5.94 -6.58 -11.84
N PHE A 125 7.21 -6.20 -11.97
CA PHE A 125 8.32 -6.95 -11.42
C PHE A 125 8.23 -7.09 -9.89
N THR A 126 7.84 -6.02 -9.20
CA THR A 126 7.64 -6.07 -7.73
C THR A 126 6.47 -6.96 -7.31
N SER A 127 5.37 -6.92 -8.07
CA SER A 127 4.21 -7.79 -7.85
C SER A 127 4.58 -9.28 -7.98
N ILE A 128 5.47 -9.61 -8.91
CA ILE A 128 5.98 -10.98 -9.09
C ILE A 128 6.94 -11.39 -7.96
N ARG A 129 7.90 -10.53 -7.60
CA ARG A 129 8.92 -10.85 -6.59
C ARG A 129 8.42 -10.82 -5.14
N ARG A 130 7.23 -10.26 -4.87
CA ARG A 130 6.63 -10.09 -3.52
C ARG A 130 7.53 -9.37 -2.50
N SER A 131 8.58 -8.70 -2.97
CA SER A 131 9.54 -7.99 -2.13
C SER A 131 10.00 -6.75 -2.89
N ILE A 132 9.69 -5.60 -2.32
CA ILE A 132 10.19 -4.32 -2.82
C ILE A 132 11.49 -4.05 -2.09
N SER A 133 12.61 -4.14 -2.80
CA SER A 133 13.90 -3.74 -2.24
C SER A 133 13.93 -2.22 -2.08
N SER A 134 14.71 -1.73 -1.10
CA SER A 134 14.92 -0.29 -0.92
C SER A 134 15.51 0.38 -2.17
N SER A 135 16.25 -0.37 -2.99
CA SER A 135 16.75 0.08 -4.28
C SER A 135 15.63 0.30 -5.31
N VAL A 136 14.61 -0.56 -5.34
CA VAL A 136 13.46 -0.38 -6.25
C VAL A 136 12.65 0.85 -5.86
N ILE A 137 12.37 1.06 -4.58
CA ILE A 137 11.68 2.29 -4.10
C ILE A 137 12.45 3.54 -4.53
N PHE A 138 13.78 3.50 -4.41
CA PHE A 138 14.64 4.60 -4.82
C PHE A 138 14.59 4.87 -6.32
N ILE A 139 14.64 3.82 -7.16
CA ILE A 139 14.52 3.94 -8.62
C ILE A 139 13.15 4.49 -9.00
N LEU A 140 12.07 3.94 -8.44
CA LEU A 140 10.71 4.45 -8.65
C LEU A 140 10.58 5.92 -8.24
N GLY A 141 11.26 6.31 -7.18
CA GLY A 141 11.35 7.69 -6.74
C GLY A 141 12.05 8.63 -7.73
N ILE A 142 13.16 8.18 -8.33
CA ILE A 142 13.85 8.93 -9.40
C ILE A 142 12.98 9.02 -10.65
N LEU A 143 12.33 7.92 -11.04
CA LEU A 143 11.44 7.91 -12.19
C LEU A 143 10.25 8.85 -11.97
N GLY A 144 9.65 8.83 -10.77
CA GLY A 144 8.62 9.77 -10.37
C GLY A 144 9.11 11.22 -10.44
N PHE A 145 10.32 11.52 -9.98
CA PHE A 145 10.91 12.86 -10.14
C PHE A 145 11.06 13.29 -11.60
N LEU A 146 11.55 12.39 -12.47
CA LEU A 146 11.72 12.70 -13.89
C LEU A 146 10.37 12.93 -14.58
N TYR A 147 9.36 12.10 -14.27
CA TYR A 147 7.97 12.26 -14.71
C TYR A 147 7.46 13.67 -14.35
N MET A 148 7.66 14.10 -13.11
CA MET A 148 7.27 15.44 -12.64
C MET A 148 7.96 16.58 -13.39
N ILE A 149 9.24 16.42 -13.74
CA ILE A 149 9.95 17.41 -14.56
C ILE A 149 9.32 17.49 -15.95
N LEU A 150 9.02 16.34 -16.58
CA LEU A 150 8.43 16.33 -17.91
C LEU A 150 7.05 16.99 -17.91
N LEU A 151 6.20 16.70 -16.93
CA LEU A 151 4.93 17.41 -16.75
C LEU A 151 5.12 18.92 -16.59
N GLY A 152 6.12 19.35 -15.81
CA GLY A 152 6.43 20.77 -15.64
C GLY A 152 6.89 21.45 -16.93
N VAL A 153 7.72 20.76 -17.71
CA VAL A 153 8.19 21.24 -19.02
C VAL A 153 7.04 21.29 -20.02
N ASP A 154 6.17 20.29 -20.04
CA ASP A 154 4.99 20.24 -20.90
C ASP A 154 4.08 21.46 -20.65
N ALA A 155 3.73 21.71 -19.39
CA ALA A 155 2.94 22.87 -18.98
C ALA A 155 3.60 24.19 -19.42
N PHE A 156 4.93 24.29 -19.36
CA PHE A 156 5.66 25.48 -19.80
C PHE A 156 5.60 25.67 -21.32
N ILE A 157 5.78 24.60 -22.11
CA ILE A 157 5.76 24.67 -23.58
C ILE A 157 4.34 24.96 -24.09
N ALA A 158 3.32 24.38 -23.45
CA ALA A 158 1.91 24.61 -23.78
C ALA A 158 1.51 26.09 -23.65
N GLY A 159 2.30 26.90 -22.93
CA GLY A 159 2.07 28.35 -22.80
C GLY A 159 0.74 28.66 -22.12
N SER A 160 0.22 27.73 -21.33
CA SER A 160 -0.96 27.95 -20.52
C SER A 160 -0.70 29.08 -19.53
N SER A 161 -1.74 29.81 -19.14
CA SER A 161 -1.71 30.76 -18.02
C SER A 161 -1.27 30.10 -16.70
N SER A 162 -1.15 28.78 -16.70
CA SER A 162 -0.69 27.92 -15.63
C SER A 162 0.84 27.77 -15.57
N ILE A 163 1.62 28.80 -15.89
CA ILE A 163 3.07 28.82 -15.59
C ILE A 163 3.32 28.43 -14.12
N GLY A 164 2.40 28.81 -13.23
CA GLY A 164 2.38 28.36 -11.83
C GLY A 164 2.37 26.84 -11.68
N THR A 165 1.53 26.10 -12.43
CA THR A 165 1.44 24.64 -12.30
C THR A 165 2.72 23.94 -12.76
N GLY A 166 3.35 24.43 -13.83
CA GLY A 166 4.61 23.86 -14.29
C GLY A 166 5.72 24.01 -13.24
N ILE A 167 5.83 25.19 -12.63
CA ILE A 167 6.79 25.47 -11.56
C ILE A 167 6.48 24.63 -10.31
N GLU A 168 5.21 24.54 -9.93
CA GLU A 168 4.76 23.75 -8.78
C GLU A 168 5.08 22.26 -8.95
N ALA A 169 4.87 21.69 -10.14
CA ALA A 169 5.23 20.30 -10.45
C ALA A 169 6.74 20.06 -10.30
N VAL A 170 7.58 20.97 -10.83
CA VAL A 170 9.05 20.85 -10.72
C VAL A 170 9.49 20.94 -9.25
N ILE A 171 8.96 21.92 -8.49
CA ILE A 171 9.26 22.07 -7.06
C ILE A 171 8.83 20.81 -6.31
N ALA A 172 7.61 20.32 -6.54
CA ALA A 172 7.11 19.08 -5.96
C ALA A 172 8.04 17.90 -6.23
N GLY A 173 8.50 17.75 -7.48
CA GLY A 173 9.47 16.74 -7.87
C GLY A 173 10.77 16.84 -7.07
N VAL A 174 11.34 18.04 -6.95
CA VAL A 174 12.58 18.26 -6.18
C VAL A 174 12.40 17.86 -4.70
N PHE A 175 11.28 18.24 -4.08
CA PHE A 175 10.99 17.86 -2.70
C PHE A 175 10.85 16.35 -2.54
N ILE A 176 10.16 15.68 -3.47
CA ILE A 176 10.05 14.21 -3.48
C ILE A 176 11.44 13.57 -3.58
N LEU A 177 12.28 14.01 -4.52
CA LEU A 177 13.64 13.49 -4.71
C LEU A 177 14.50 13.66 -3.45
N VAL A 178 14.52 14.87 -2.87
CA VAL A 178 15.25 15.16 -1.63
C VAL A 178 14.73 14.26 -0.50
N GLY A 179 13.41 14.14 -0.37
CA GLY A 179 12.78 13.27 0.63
C GLY A 179 13.22 11.80 0.50
N ILE A 180 13.25 11.28 -0.73
CA ILE A 180 13.71 9.92 -1.02
C ILE A 180 15.18 9.74 -0.67
N ILE A 181 16.05 10.67 -1.05
CA ILE A 181 17.49 10.61 -0.74
C ILE A 181 17.70 10.60 0.78
N MET A 182 17.01 11.48 1.50
CA MET A 182 17.10 11.58 2.96
C MET A 182 16.51 10.37 3.68
N SER A 183 15.46 9.72 3.12
CA SER A 183 14.85 8.51 3.69
C SER A 183 15.82 7.32 3.78
N LYS A 184 16.89 7.32 2.97
CA LYS A 184 17.98 6.32 3.01
C LYS A 184 19.00 6.56 4.12
N SER A 185 19.00 7.72 4.77
CA SER A 185 19.96 8.02 5.84
C SER A 185 19.88 7.02 6.97
N ASN A 186 21.00 6.70 7.62
CA ASN A 186 21.02 5.85 8.80
C ASN A 186 20.49 6.57 10.06
N PHE A 187 20.45 7.91 10.05
CA PHE A 187 19.99 8.71 11.17
C PHE A 187 18.46 8.84 11.16
N ILE A 188 17.83 8.51 12.30
CA ILE A 188 16.37 8.60 12.48
C ILE A 188 15.83 10.01 12.19
N THR A 189 16.51 11.05 12.66
CA THR A 189 16.10 12.45 12.44
C THR A 189 16.12 12.82 10.96
N THR A 190 17.17 12.45 10.23
CA THR A 190 17.26 12.67 8.78
C THR A 190 16.16 11.91 8.02
N LYS A 191 15.80 10.69 8.44
CA LYS A 191 14.67 9.96 7.85
C LYS A 191 13.36 10.69 8.04
N PHE A 192 13.09 11.19 9.25
CA PHE A 192 11.88 11.96 9.53
C PHE A 192 11.79 13.22 8.68
N ILE A 193 12.89 13.98 8.61
CA ILE A 193 12.95 15.17 7.76
C ILE A 193 12.71 14.78 6.30
N GLY A 194 13.32 13.69 5.82
CA GLY A 194 13.11 13.19 4.47
C GLY A 194 11.64 12.83 4.17
N ILE A 195 10.97 12.12 5.09
CA ILE A 195 9.55 11.77 4.96
C ILE A 195 8.69 13.04 4.94
N SER A 196 8.96 14.01 5.82
CA SER A 196 8.23 15.28 5.85
C SER A 196 8.41 16.10 4.58
N ILE A 197 9.64 16.22 4.07
CA ILE A 197 9.92 16.92 2.80
C ILE A 197 9.23 16.19 1.63
N GLY A 198 9.30 14.87 1.59
CA GLY A 198 8.61 14.07 0.57
C GLY A 198 7.09 14.23 0.62
N LEU A 199 6.50 14.33 1.81
CA LEU A 199 5.08 14.60 2.00
C LEU A 199 4.70 15.99 1.49
N VAL A 200 5.48 17.02 1.81
CA VAL A 200 5.27 18.37 1.25
C VAL A 200 5.34 18.34 -0.28
N GLY A 201 6.33 17.64 -0.85
CA GLY A 201 6.42 17.46 -2.30
C GLY A 201 5.19 16.77 -2.89
N GLY A 202 4.68 15.72 -2.25
CA GLY A 202 3.45 15.06 -2.67
C GLY A 202 2.19 15.93 -2.58
N ILE A 203 2.09 16.80 -1.57
CA ILE A 203 1.01 17.80 -1.47
C ILE A 203 1.11 18.83 -2.59
N LEU A 204 2.30 19.38 -2.84
CA LEU A 204 2.52 20.32 -3.94
C LEU A 204 2.21 19.68 -5.30
N TYR A 205 2.56 18.41 -5.50
CA TYR A 205 2.20 17.68 -6.71
C TYR A 205 0.69 17.59 -6.88
N PHE A 206 -0.01 17.19 -5.82
CA PHE A 206 -1.46 17.08 -5.85
C PHE A 206 -2.12 18.43 -6.20
N LEU A 207 -1.67 19.52 -5.58
CA LEU A 207 -2.15 20.87 -5.88
C LEU A 207 -1.88 21.24 -7.34
N SER A 208 -0.67 20.97 -7.83
CA SER A 208 -0.29 21.23 -9.23
C SER A 208 -1.17 20.47 -10.22
N VAL A 209 -1.42 19.17 -9.97
CA VAL A 209 -2.25 18.33 -10.84
C VAL A 209 -3.71 18.75 -10.79
N SER A 210 -4.24 19.02 -9.59
CA SER A 210 -5.63 19.47 -9.43
C SER A 210 -5.89 20.80 -10.14
N SER A 211 -4.88 21.67 -10.21
CA SER A 211 -4.93 22.94 -10.92
C SER A 211 -4.87 22.78 -12.45
N PHE A 212 -4.31 21.68 -12.95
CA PHE A 212 -4.31 21.35 -14.37
C PHE A 212 -5.71 20.90 -14.84
N TYR A 213 -6.44 20.17 -13.97
CA TYR A 213 -7.75 19.61 -14.27
C TYR A 213 -8.93 20.48 -13.80
N ILE A 214 -8.86 21.80 -14.04
CA ILE A 214 -10.03 22.69 -13.89
C ILE A 214 -11.01 22.39 -15.03
N PHE A 215 -11.75 21.29 -14.92
CA PHE A 215 -12.81 20.93 -15.85
C PHE A 215 -13.96 21.93 -15.74
N THR A 216 -14.52 22.30 -16.89
CA THR A 216 -15.65 23.22 -17.02
C THR A 216 -17.01 22.60 -16.68
N ASP A 217 -17.07 21.29 -16.40
CA ASP A 217 -18.33 20.59 -16.14
C ASP A 217 -18.29 19.65 -14.92
N LEU A 218 -19.39 19.62 -14.17
CA LEU A 218 -19.55 18.95 -12.88
C LEU A 218 -19.31 17.43 -12.96
N ALA A 219 -19.61 16.84 -14.12
CA ALA A 219 -19.33 15.44 -14.40
C ALA A 219 -17.83 15.13 -14.49
N GLY A 220 -17.04 16.02 -15.09
CA GLY A 220 -15.56 15.93 -15.11
C GLY A 220 -14.97 16.13 -13.71
N LEU A 221 -15.58 17.02 -12.92
CA LEU A 221 -15.18 17.28 -11.54
C LEU A 221 -15.37 16.05 -10.63
N LEU A 222 -16.44 15.27 -10.80
CA LEU A 222 -16.73 14.11 -9.96
C LEU A 222 -15.92 12.85 -10.35
N THR A 223 -15.61 12.71 -11.64
CA THR A 223 -15.02 11.49 -12.19
C THR A 223 -13.49 11.49 -12.15
N ALA A 224 -12.83 12.56 -12.60
CA ALA A 224 -11.38 12.66 -12.55
C ALA A 224 -10.89 12.95 -11.12
N ASN A 225 -11.53 13.90 -10.41
CA ASN A 225 -10.99 14.32 -9.12
C ASN A 225 -11.18 13.28 -8.03
N SER A 226 -12.23 12.45 -8.05
CA SER A 226 -12.42 11.42 -7.02
C SER A 226 -11.26 10.42 -6.99
N TYR A 227 -10.73 10.03 -8.15
CA TYR A 227 -9.51 9.24 -8.25
C TYR A 227 -8.30 9.96 -7.67
N TYR A 228 -8.07 11.22 -8.06
CA TYR A 228 -6.94 12.00 -7.55
C TYR A 228 -7.01 12.22 -6.04
N TYR A 229 -8.18 12.52 -5.48
CA TYR A 229 -8.39 12.66 -4.04
C TYR A 229 -8.15 11.35 -3.29
N LEU A 230 -8.59 10.21 -3.84
CA LEU A 230 -8.34 8.89 -3.24
C LEU A 230 -6.85 8.51 -3.32
N GLY A 231 -6.19 8.79 -4.44
CA GLY A 231 -4.75 8.62 -4.60
C GLY A 231 -3.95 9.50 -3.63
N PHE A 232 -4.35 10.75 -3.48
CA PHE A 232 -3.75 11.70 -2.53
C PHE A 232 -3.94 11.29 -1.08
N THR A 233 -5.15 10.87 -0.71
CA THR A 233 -5.44 10.37 0.64
C THR A 233 -4.60 9.12 0.93
N THR A 234 -4.47 8.22 -0.04
CA THR A 234 -3.61 7.04 0.04
C THR A 234 -2.15 7.44 0.28
N MET A 235 -1.63 8.43 -0.47
CA MET A 235 -0.27 8.93 -0.33
C MET A 235 -0.01 9.51 1.07
N ILE A 236 -0.95 10.28 1.63
CA ILE A 236 -0.86 10.78 3.01
C ILE A 236 -0.79 9.63 4.02
N LEU A 237 -1.67 8.63 3.89
CA LEU A 237 -1.68 7.49 4.81
C LEU A 237 -0.39 6.66 4.73
N ILE A 238 0.18 6.49 3.53
CA ILE A 238 1.49 5.85 3.34
C ILE A 238 2.58 6.66 4.04
N ALA A 239 2.59 7.99 3.88
CA ALA A 239 3.57 8.84 4.54
C ALA A 239 3.45 8.78 6.08
N ILE A 240 2.22 8.75 6.62
CA ILE A 240 1.96 8.52 8.06
C ILE A 240 2.53 7.16 8.49
N THR A 241 2.30 6.11 7.70
CA THR A 241 2.84 4.76 7.96
C THR A 241 4.38 4.77 8.01
N LEU A 242 5.03 5.47 7.07
CA LEU A 242 6.48 5.62 7.06
C LEU A 242 6.98 6.41 8.28
N TYR A 243 6.22 7.40 8.75
CA TYR A 243 6.53 8.17 9.95
C TYR A 243 6.41 7.32 11.23
N ILE A 244 5.45 6.41 11.28
CA ILE A 244 5.26 5.51 12.44
C ILE A 244 6.29 4.39 12.45
N GLN A 245 6.83 4.00 11.28
CA GLN A 245 7.72 2.85 11.12
C GLN A 245 8.90 2.78 12.12
N PRO A 246 9.65 3.86 12.43
CA PRO A 246 10.73 3.80 13.42
C PRO A 246 10.26 3.40 14.82
N PHE A 247 9.01 3.72 15.16
CA PHE A 247 8.42 3.45 16.48
C PHE A 247 7.91 2.01 16.64
N VAL A 248 7.71 1.29 15.54
CA VAL A 248 7.23 -0.09 15.51
C VAL A 248 8.10 -1.03 16.34
N ARG A 249 9.41 -0.74 16.48
CA ARG A 249 10.33 -1.54 17.30
C ARG A 249 10.05 -1.48 18.81
N TYR A 250 9.38 -0.43 19.28
CA TYR A 250 9.16 -0.20 20.71
C TYR A 250 7.84 -0.79 21.21
N SER A 251 6.88 -1.08 20.32
CA SER A 251 5.58 -1.59 20.74
C SER A 251 4.92 -2.45 19.67
N LYS A 252 4.48 -3.65 20.06
CA LYS A 252 3.66 -4.52 19.22
C LYS A 252 2.33 -3.85 18.83
N VAL A 253 1.76 -3.01 19.70
CA VAL A 253 0.52 -2.29 19.39
C VAL A 253 0.76 -1.28 18.26
N VAL A 254 1.90 -0.57 18.28
CA VAL A 254 2.29 0.37 17.23
C VAL A 254 2.50 -0.35 15.90
N ASP A 255 3.11 -1.53 15.89
CA ASP A 255 3.22 -2.38 14.69
C ASP A 255 1.86 -2.67 14.07
N ILE A 256 0.89 -3.07 14.90
CA ILE A 256 -0.43 -3.45 14.39
C ILE A 256 -1.22 -2.22 13.91
N ILE A 257 -1.16 -1.10 14.62
CA ILE A 257 -1.76 0.17 14.17
C ILE A 257 -1.15 0.59 12.83
N ASN A 258 0.18 0.53 12.70
CA ASN A 258 0.87 0.86 11.46
C ASN A 258 0.40 0.00 10.28
N LYS A 259 0.24 -1.31 10.49
CA LYS A 259 -0.33 -2.24 9.50
C LYS A 259 -1.78 -1.91 9.15
N LEU A 260 -2.59 -1.53 10.15
CA LEU A 260 -3.98 -1.16 9.93
C LEU A 260 -4.11 0.10 9.06
N ILE A 261 -3.32 1.14 9.35
CA ILE A 261 -3.28 2.37 8.54
C ILE A 261 -2.90 2.05 7.10
N LEU A 262 -1.87 1.22 6.90
CA LEU A 262 -1.45 0.79 5.58
C LEU A 262 -2.54 -0.01 4.84
N ASN A 263 -3.29 -0.86 5.54
CA ASN A 263 -4.39 -1.61 4.95
C ASN A 263 -5.56 -0.69 4.55
N VAL A 264 -5.85 0.35 5.34
CA VAL A 264 -6.83 1.39 4.98
C VAL A 264 -6.36 2.16 3.74
N ALA A 265 -5.06 2.48 3.65
CA ALA A 265 -4.50 3.10 2.45
C ALA A 265 -4.71 2.22 1.21
N TYR A 266 -4.43 0.90 1.31
CA TYR A 266 -4.67 -0.04 0.21
C TYR A 266 -6.16 -0.18 -0.14
N LEU A 267 -7.05 -0.11 0.84
CA LEU A 267 -8.50 -0.11 0.61
C LEU A 267 -8.89 1.11 -0.23
N LEU A 268 -8.50 2.32 0.20
CA LEU A 268 -8.82 3.57 -0.52
C LEU A 268 -8.22 3.58 -1.92
N PHE A 269 -6.99 3.06 -2.07
CA PHE A 269 -6.37 2.88 -3.36
C PHE A 269 -7.17 1.94 -4.27
N GLY A 270 -7.60 0.79 -3.75
CA GLY A 270 -8.44 -0.16 -4.48
C GLY A 270 -9.78 0.45 -4.93
N ILE A 271 -10.40 1.27 -4.08
CA ILE A 271 -11.61 2.05 -4.45
C ILE A 271 -11.27 3.00 -5.61
N GLY A 272 -10.15 3.72 -5.53
CA GLY A 272 -9.72 4.63 -6.58
C GLY A 272 -9.56 3.93 -7.92
N VAL A 273 -8.81 2.84 -7.96
CA VAL A 273 -8.60 2.02 -9.19
C VAL A 273 -9.94 1.53 -9.75
N LEU A 274 -10.84 1.03 -8.89
CA LEU A 274 -12.14 0.56 -9.31
C LEU A 274 -13.02 1.67 -9.91
N VAL A 275 -13.05 2.84 -9.26
CA VAL A 275 -13.80 4.01 -9.75
C VAL A 275 -13.23 4.49 -11.07
N LEU A 276 -11.90 4.58 -11.21
CA LEU A 276 -11.25 4.99 -12.45
C LEU A 276 -11.60 4.05 -13.61
N GLY A 277 -11.46 2.73 -13.40
CA GLY A 277 -11.81 1.75 -14.42
C GLY A 277 -13.29 1.82 -14.80
N ALA A 278 -14.20 1.94 -13.82
CA ALA A 278 -15.63 2.06 -14.08
C ALA A 278 -15.99 3.34 -14.86
N VAL A 279 -15.38 4.47 -14.52
CA VAL A 279 -15.56 5.75 -15.22
C VAL A 279 -15.12 5.63 -16.67
N LEU A 280 -13.89 5.15 -16.91
CA LEU A 280 -13.33 5.04 -18.26
C LEU A 280 -14.14 4.06 -19.13
N VAL A 281 -14.61 2.94 -18.56
CA VAL A 281 -15.51 2.02 -19.27
C VAL A 281 -16.86 2.67 -19.57
N SER A 282 -17.42 3.47 -18.66
CA SER A 282 -18.72 4.11 -18.84
C SER A 282 -18.74 5.18 -19.92
N GLN A 283 -17.59 5.81 -20.20
CA GLN A 283 -17.44 6.76 -21.30
C GLN A 283 -17.53 6.09 -22.68
N GLY A 284 -17.39 4.76 -22.73
CA GLY A 284 -17.39 4.01 -23.98
C GLY A 284 -16.15 4.30 -24.83
N ILE A 285 -16.15 3.79 -26.06
CA ILE A 285 -15.11 4.08 -27.04
C ILE A 285 -15.62 5.26 -27.89
N PRO A 286 -14.88 6.37 -27.99
CA PRO A 286 -15.22 7.41 -28.95
C PRO A 286 -15.26 6.82 -30.37
N SER A 287 -16.03 7.43 -31.27
CA SER A 287 -16.13 6.95 -32.65
C SER A 287 -14.73 6.96 -33.29
N THR A 288 -14.22 5.77 -33.61
CA THR A 288 -12.93 5.60 -34.28
C THR A 288 -13.04 5.69 -35.80
N ALA A 289 -14.23 6.01 -36.34
CA ALA A 289 -14.47 6.12 -37.76
C ALA A 289 -13.63 7.25 -38.37
N GLY A 290 -12.77 6.89 -39.34
CA GLY A 290 -11.89 7.84 -40.02
C GLY A 290 -10.57 8.12 -39.29
N LEU A 291 -10.36 7.56 -38.10
CA LEU A 291 -9.07 7.63 -37.42
C LEU A 291 -8.07 6.64 -38.05
N PRO A 292 -6.76 6.95 -38.05
CA PRO A 292 -5.72 5.98 -38.39
C PRO A 292 -5.81 4.75 -37.47
N SER A 293 -5.50 3.57 -38.01
CA SER A 293 -5.66 2.29 -37.29
C SER A 293 -4.91 2.20 -35.96
N TYR A 294 -3.77 2.87 -35.82
CA TYR A 294 -3.01 2.92 -34.57
C TYR A 294 -3.66 3.80 -33.50
N VAL A 295 -4.28 4.93 -33.88
CA VAL A 295 -5.03 5.80 -32.93
C VAL A 295 -6.26 5.07 -32.43
N ALA A 296 -7.01 4.45 -33.35
CA ALA A 296 -8.11 3.58 -32.97
C ALA A 296 -7.64 2.47 -32.02
N GLY A 297 -6.49 1.85 -32.30
CA GLY A 297 -5.85 0.86 -31.42
C GLY A 297 -5.51 1.40 -30.03
N GLY A 298 -5.11 2.67 -29.92
CA GLY A 298 -4.89 3.36 -28.65
C GLY A 298 -6.16 3.43 -27.80
N GLU A 299 -7.25 3.93 -28.38
CA GLU A 299 -8.56 4.03 -27.72
C GLU A 299 -9.06 2.66 -27.22
N TYR A 300 -8.92 1.59 -28.05
CA TYR A 300 -9.24 0.23 -27.63
C TYR A 300 -8.31 -0.27 -26.50
N THR A 301 -7.03 0.10 -26.51
CA THR A 301 -6.07 -0.27 -25.47
C THR A 301 -6.38 0.44 -24.16
N MET A 302 -6.80 1.71 -24.21
CA MET A 302 -7.24 2.48 -23.05
C MET A 302 -8.51 1.86 -22.44
N LEU A 303 -9.51 1.52 -23.26
CA LEU A 303 -10.69 0.81 -22.77
C LEU A 303 -10.32 -0.55 -22.16
N ALA A 304 -9.42 -1.30 -22.79
CA ALA A 304 -8.97 -2.58 -22.27
C ALA A 304 -8.27 -2.43 -20.90
N ALA A 305 -7.41 -1.41 -20.74
CA ALA A 305 -6.79 -1.11 -19.47
C ALA A 305 -7.82 -0.76 -18.39
N ALA A 306 -8.79 0.10 -18.71
CA ALA A 306 -9.89 0.45 -17.83
C ALA A 306 -10.74 -0.76 -17.41
N ALA A 307 -11.00 -1.67 -18.36
CA ALA A 307 -11.72 -2.90 -18.08
C ALA A 307 -10.94 -3.86 -17.16
N ILE A 308 -9.61 -3.83 -17.19
CA ILE A 308 -8.73 -4.62 -16.29
C ILE A 308 -8.64 -3.96 -14.90
N ASP A 309 -8.71 -2.64 -14.81
CA ASP A 309 -8.70 -1.92 -13.54
C ASP A 309 -9.89 -2.27 -12.65
N ILE A 310 -11.07 -2.58 -13.22
CA ILE A 310 -12.24 -3.01 -12.44
C ILE A 310 -11.95 -4.29 -11.62
N PRO A 311 -11.60 -5.44 -12.22
CA PRO A 311 -11.27 -6.65 -11.46
C PRO A 311 -10.01 -6.46 -10.60
N ALA A 312 -9.02 -5.66 -11.02
CA ALA A 312 -7.86 -5.34 -10.19
C ALA A 312 -8.27 -4.61 -8.90
N GLY A 313 -9.12 -3.58 -9.02
CA GLY A 313 -9.68 -2.82 -7.91
C GLY A 313 -10.50 -3.71 -6.97
N VAL A 314 -11.35 -4.59 -7.49
CA VAL A 314 -12.10 -5.57 -6.67
C VAL A 314 -11.15 -6.48 -5.89
N LEU A 315 -10.11 -7.01 -6.51
CA LEU A 315 -9.15 -7.89 -5.82
C LEU A 315 -8.33 -7.16 -4.76
N LEU A 316 -7.95 -5.91 -5.01
CA LEU A 316 -7.28 -5.06 -4.02
C LEU A 316 -8.20 -4.77 -2.84
N LEU A 317 -9.47 -4.45 -3.10
CA LEU A 317 -10.50 -4.25 -2.07
C LEU A 317 -10.64 -5.49 -1.18
N ILE A 318 -10.90 -6.66 -1.78
CA ILE A 318 -11.06 -7.91 -1.04
C ILE A 318 -9.80 -8.22 -0.22
N SER A 319 -8.62 -8.05 -0.82
CA SER A 319 -7.35 -8.29 -0.13
C SER A 319 -7.14 -7.36 1.06
N SER A 320 -7.42 -6.07 0.90
CA SER A 320 -7.30 -5.08 1.98
C SER A 320 -8.27 -5.37 3.13
N ILE A 321 -9.50 -5.79 2.84
CA ILE A 321 -10.49 -6.19 3.86
C ILE A 321 -9.96 -7.38 4.67
N PHE A 322 -9.43 -8.42 4.02
CA PHE A 322 -8.87 -9.56 4.74
C PHE A 322 -7.65 -9.19 5.58
N LEU A 323 -6.77 -8.33 5.07
CA LEU A 323 -5.62 -7.83 5.83
C LEU A 323 -6.04 -7.00 7.06
N MET A 324 -7.11 -6.21 6.94
CA MET A 324 -7.70 -5.49 8.08
C MET A 324 -8.28 -6.45 9.12
N ILE A 325 -9.05 -7.47 8.71
CA ILE A 325 -9.62 -8.48 9.62
C ILE A 325 -8.51 -9.22 10.36
N ASP A 326 -7.44 -9.64 9.68
CA ASP A 326 -6.29 -10.29 10.31
C ASP A 326 -5.60 -9.36 11.32
N SER A 327 -5.42 -8.08 10.97
CA SER A 327 -4.84 -7.08 11.86
C SER A 327 -5.70 -6.89 13.12
N ILE A 328 -7.01 -6.71 12.97
CA ILE A 328 -7.97 -6.57 14.08
C ILE A 328 -7.96 -7.83 14.97
N SER A 329 -7.95 -9.02 14.37
CA SER A 329 -7.88 -10.29 15.12
C SER A 329 -6.62 -10.37 15.99
N LYS A 330 -5.47 -9.93 15.47
CA LYS A 330 -4.21 -9.85 16.22
C LYS A 330 -4.28 -8.83 17.36
N ILE A 331 -4.91 -7.68 17.15
CA ILE A 331 -5.17 -6.69 18.21
C ILE A 331 -5.97 -7.33 19.34
N THR A 332 -7.12 -7.93 19.03
CA THR A 332 -8.01 -8.55 20.03
C THR A 332 -7.29 -9.63 20.85
N LYS A 333 -6.50 -10.49 20.19
CA LYS A 333 -5.69 -11.50 20.89
C LYS A 333 -4.65 -10.89 21.81
N SER A 334 -4.01 -9.79 21.40
CA SER A 334 -3.00 -9.11 22.22
C SER A 334 -3.59 -8.46 23.47
N PHE A 335 -4.80 -7.87 23.38
CA PHE A 335 -5.51 -7.32 24.52
C PHE A 335 -5.96 -8.40 25.51
N ASN A 336 -6.52 -9.50 24.99
CA ASN A 336 -6.95 -10.61 25.84
C ASN A 336 -5.76 -11.21 26.60
N ALA A 337 -4.62 -11.42 25.93
CA ALA A 337 -3.41 -11.93 26.58
C ALA A 337 -2.88 -10.98 27.67
N GLY A 338 -2.95 -9.67 27.46
CA GLY A 338 -2.56 -8.67 28.46
C GLY A 338 -3.43 -8.71 29.72
N ASN A 339 -4.75 -8.85 29.55
CA ASN A 339 -5.68 -8.92 30.67
C ASN A 339 -5.44 -10.15 31.56
N TYR A 340 -5.13 -11.31 30.96
CA TYR A 340 -4.79 -12.51 31.73
C TYR A 340 -3.48 -12.35 32.52
N ALA A 341 -2.47 -11.71 31.93
CA ALA A 341 -1.21 -11.46 32.62
C ALA A 341 -1.39 -10.52 33.84
N SER A 342 -2.28 -9.53 33.76
CA SER A 342 -2.59 -8.65 34.89
C SER A 342 -3.39 -9.33 36.01
N GLN A 343 -4.18 -10.36 35.71
CA GLN A 343 -4.95 -11.10 36.72
C GLN A 343 -4.12 -12.15 37.46
N GLN A 344 -3.05 -12.67 36.86
CA GLN A 344 -2.17 -13.66 37.48
C GLN A 344 -1.17 -13.07 38.49
N TYR A 345 -0.95 -11.75 38.46
CA TYR A 345 -0.07 -11.05 39.40
C TYR A 345 -0.78 -9.83 39.99
N PRO A 346 -1.75 -10.02 40.91
CA PRO A 346 -2.23 -8.92 41.72
C PRO A 346 -1.03 -8.36 42.52
N ARG A 347 -0.81 -7.05 42.39
CA ARG A 347 0.27 -6.34 43.11
C ARG A 347 0.08 -6.39 44.62
#